data_AF-A0A9D1I6L8-F1
#
_entry.id   AF-A0A9D1I6L8-F1
#
_cell.length_a   1.000
_cell.length_b   1.000
_cell.length_c   1.000
_cell.angle_alpha   90.00
_cell.angle_beta   90.00
_cell.angle_gamma   90.00
#
_symmetry.space_group_name_H-M   'P 1'
#
loop_
_entity.id
_entity.type
_entity.pdbx_description
1 polymer ?
#
loop_
_entity_poly.entity_id
_entity_poly.type
_entity_poly.pdbx_seq_one_letter_code
_entity_poly.pdbx_strand_id
1 'polypeptide(L)'
;MGLIGEFTSDFDFREPRVMVTDKNAIIENVKNIVMLSETSVTVFTGRKYVTVSGRGFVIKEIFEGRLLIEGQIQSIEFLGTSDQDKDRGGQDREAAGSGPSKRP
;
A
#
# COMPACT_ATOMS: atom_id res chain seq x y z
N MET A 1 11.23 18.54 12.63
CA MET A 1 11.69 17.14 12.56
C MET A 1 13.18 17.11 12.86
N GLY A 2 13.67 16.08 13.54
CA GLY A 2 15.09 15.94 13.86
C GLY A 2 15.74 14.83 13.03
N LEU A 3 17.06 14.87 12.90
CA LEU A 3 17.90 13.95 12.11
C LEU A 3 17.57 12.46 12.33
N ILE A 4 17.27 12.05 13.56
CA ILE A 4 16.88 10.67 13.90
C ILE A 4 15.56 10.27 13.23
N GLY A 5 14.60 11.18 13.12
CA GLY A 5 13.32 10.93 12.47
C GLY A 5 13.46 10.73 10.96
N GLU A 6 14.29 11.55 10.31
CA GLU A 6 14.61 11.41 8.87
C GLU A 6 15.31 10.08 8.58
N PHE A 7 16.31 9.73 9.38
CA PHE A 7 16.96 8.41 9.29
C PHE A 7 15.95 7.27 9.45
N THR A 8 15.06 7.35 10.44
CA THR A 8 14.09 6.28 10.67
C THR A 8 13.13 6.13 9.47
N SER A 9 12.74 7.23 8.82
CA SER A 9 11.93 7.20 7.61
C SER A 9 12.69 6.67 6.39
N ASP A 10 13.94 7.06 6.20
CA ASP A 10 14.77 6.63 5.06
C ASP A 10 15.11 5.13 5.12
N PHE A 11 15.19 4.55 6.33
CA PHE A 11 15.49 3.14 6.56
C PHE A 11 14.26 2.26 6.84
N ASP A 12 13.02 2.79 6.74
CA ASP A 12 11.83 1.94 6.86
C ASP A 12 11.49 1.25 5.52
N PHE A 13 12.03 0.04 5.34
CA PHE A 13 11.80 -0.80 4.17
C PHE A 13 10.36 -1.34 4.04
N ARG A 14 9.46 -1.03 5.00
CA ARG A 14 8.06 -1.47 4.96
C ARG A 14 7.15 -0.47 4.25
N GLU A 15 7.58 0.77 4.13
CA GLU A 15 6.84 1.79 3.37
C GLU A 15 7.11 1.63 1.86
N PRO A 16 6.13 1.93 0.99
CA PRO A 16 6.35 1.89 -0.45
C PRO A 16 7.35 2.96 -0.86
N ARG A 17 8.33 2.58 -1.69
CA ARG A 17 9.26 3.51 -2.34
C ARG A 17 9.09 3.42 -3.84
N VAL A 18 8.98 4.58 -4.48
CA VAL A 18 8.82 4.70 -5.93
C VAL A 18 9.89 5.64 -6.45
N MET A 19 10.76 5.14 -7.32
CA MET A 19 11.75 5.95 -8.04
C MET A 19 11.30 6.11 -9.48
N VAL A 20 11.23 7.35 -9.97
CA VAL A 20 10.70 7.66 -11.30
C VAL A 20 11.70 8.46 -12.12
N THR A 21 11.75 8.13 -13.39
CA THR A 21 12.44 8.87 -14.46
C THR A 21 11.44 9.15 -15.58
N ASP A 22 11.85 9.85 -16.63
CA ASP A 22 10.99 10.19 -17.76
C ASP A 22 10.28 8.98 -18.40
N LYS A 23 10.90 7.79 -18.35
CA LYS A 23 10.43 6.57 -19.04
C LYS A 23 10.33 5.34 -18.17
N ASN A 24 10.77 5.38 -16.92
CA ASN A 24 10.77 4.22 -16.05
C ASN A 24 10.29 4.57 -14.65
N ALA A 25 9.61 3.62 -14.02
CA ALA A 25 9.39 3.64 -12.59
C ALA A 25 9.83 2.32 -11.95
N ILE A 26 10.51 2.42 -10.81
CA ILE A 26 10.86 1.29 -9.95
C ILE A 26 10.00 1.41 -8.71
N ILE A 27 9.24 0.35 -8.41
CA ILE A 27 8.44 0.24 -7.19
C ILE A 27 9.08 -0.83 -6.31
N GLU A 28 9.44 -0.47 -5.08
CA GLU A 28 10.00 -1.39 -4.08
C GLU A 28 8.93 -1.93 -3.13
N ASN A 29 9.27 -3.04 -2.44
CA ASN A 29 8.39 -3.74 -1.51
C ASN A 29 7.06 -4.21 -2.13
N VAL A 30 7.05 -4.53 -3.43
CA VAL A 30 5.91 -5.10 -4.13
C VAL A 30 5.63 -6.51 -3.60
N LYS A 31 4.42 -6.73 -3.09
CA LYS A 31 3.92 -8.06 -2.70
C LYS A 31 3.15 -8.71 -3.83
N ASN A 32 2.29 -7.96 -4.51
CA ASN A 32 1.49 -8.44 -5.63
C ASN A 32 1.24 -7.32 -6.63
N ILE A 33 1.15 -7.68 -7.91
CA ILE A 33 0.58 -6.81 -8.96
C ILE A 33 -0.93 -7.00 -8.92
N VAL A 34 -1.66 -5.91 -8.73
CA VAL A 34 -3.13 -5.90 -8.58
C VAL A 34 -3.80 -5.60 -9.92
N MET A 35 -3.21 -4.68 -10.70
CA MET A 35 -3.69 -4.32 -12.02
C MET A 35 -2.52 -3.98 -12.94
N LEU A 36 -2.59 -4.42 -14.19
CA LEU A 36 -1.70 -4.03 -15.27
C LEU A 36 -2.55 -3.74 -16.51
N SER A 37 -2.42 -2.52 -17.03
CA SER A 37 -2.96 -2.12 -18.32
C SER A 37 -1.93 -1.28 -19.07
N GLU A 38 -2.24 -0.92 -20.32
CA GLU A 38 -1.40 -0.02 -21.12
C GLU A 38 -1.22 1.36 -20.46
N THR A 39 -2.15 1.77 -19.59
CA THR A 39 -2.21 3.12 -19.01
C THR A 39 -2.03 3.16 -17.49
N SER A 40 -2.03 2.02 -16.81
CA SER A 40 -1.91 1.98 -15.36
C SER A 40 -1.32 0.70 -14.83
N VAL A 41 -0.45 0.82 -13.83
CA VAL A 41 0.07 -0.31 -13.04
C VAL A 41 -0.26 -0.05 -11.58
N THR A 42 -1.01 -0.96 -10.96
CA THR A 42 -1.29 -0.90 -9.53
C THR A 42 -0.69 -2.10 -8.83
N VAL A 43 0.07 -1.85 -7.76
CA VAL A 43 0.71 -2.89 -6.94
C VAL A 43 0.33 -2.72 -5.48
N PHE A 44 0.29 -3.83 -4.75
CA PHE A 44 0.17 -3.81 -3.30
C PHE A 44 1.55 -3.97 -2.65
N THR A 45 1.89 -3.07 -1.72
CA THR A 45 3.20 -3.01 -1.06
C THR A 45 3.18 -3.49 0.39
N GLY A 46 2.17 -4.28 0.77
CA GLY A 46 1.97 -4.78 2.13
C GLY A 46 1.19 -3.83 3.04
N ARG A 47 1.23 -2.52 2.80
CA ARG A 47 0.46 -1.50 3.54
C ARG A 47 -0.39 -0.59 2.65
N LYS A 48 0.14 -0.25 1.48
CA LYS A 48 -0.48 0.68 0.54
C LYS A 48 -0.57 0.05 -0.85
N TYR A 49 -1.60 0.42 -1.58
CA TYR A 49 -1.63 0.31 -3.02
C TYR A 49 -0.86 1.49 -3.61
N VAL A 50 -0.01 1.20 -4.57
CA VAL A 50 0.70 2.19 -5.37
C VAL A 50 0.20 2.07 -6.79
N THR A 51 -0.37 3.14 -7.32
CA THR A 51 -0.80 3.21 -8.71
C THR A 51 0.11 4.17 -9.46
N VAL A 52 0.68 3.69 -10.56
CA VAL A 52 1.42 4.51 -11.54
C VAL A 52 0.56 4.60 -12.79
N SER A 53 0.22 5.82 -13.20
CA SER A 53 -0.60 6.07 -14.39
C SER A 53 0.20 6.79 -15.48
N GLY A 54 -0.15 6.51 -16.73
CA GLY A 54 0.66 6.92 -17.87
C GLY A 54 0.25 6.26 -19.17
N ARG A 55 1.22 5.97 -20.04
CA ARG A 55 0.99 5.37 -21.36
C ARG A 55 2.10 4.40 -21.76
N GLY A 56 1.70 3.32 -22.44
CA GLY A 56 2.61 2.34 -23.02
C GLY A 56 3.33 1.50 -21.97
N PHE A 57 2.66 1.18 -20.86
CA PHE A 57 3.31 0.44 -19.78
C PHE A 57 3.64 -1.00 -20.13
N VAL A 58 4.88 -1.38 -19.84
CA VAL A 58 5.39 -2.74 -19.95
C VAL A 58 6.23 -3.05 -18.71
N ILE A 59 6.06 -4.25 -18.15
CA ILE A 59 6.93 -4.74 -17.10
C ILE A 59 8.27 -5.15 -17.73
N LYS A 60 9.35 -4.50 -17.33
CA LYS A 60 10.71 -4.83 -17.79
C LYS A 60 11.37 -5.87 -16.90
N GLU A 61 11.17 -5.77 -15.59
CA GLU A 61 11.80 -6.68 -14.63
C GLU A 61 10.95 -6.85 -13.37
N ILE A 62 10.96 -8.07 -12.83
CA ILE A 62 10.46 -8.40 -11.49
C ILE A 62 11.62 -9.07 -10.76
N PHE A 63 12.09 -8.46 -9.67
CA PHE A 63 13.21 -8.97 -8.89
C PHE A 63 13.01 -8.73 -7.40
N GLU A 64 12.91 -9.79 -6.61
CA GLU A 64 12.87 -9.78 -5.13
C GLU A 64 12.08 -8.60 -4.51
N GLY A 65 10.78 -8.51 -4.83
CA GLY A 65 9.91 -7.47 -4.30
C GLY A 65 10.11 -6.09 -4.94
N ARG A 66 10.84 -6.00 -6.06
CA ARG A 66 10.94 -4.81 -6.90
C ARG A 66 10.29 -5.05 -8.26
N LEU A 67 9.58 -4.04 -8.73
CA LEU A 67 8.97 -4.01 -10.06
C LEU A 67 9.54 -2.84 -10.85
N LEU A 68 10.16 -3.12 -11.99
CA LEU A 68 10.56 -2.11 -12.96
C LEU A 68 9.53 -2.07 -14.10
N ILE A 69 8.91 -0.91 -14.28
CA ILE A 69 8.00 -0.63 -15.38
C ILE A 69 8.59 0.43 -16.30
N GLU A 70 8.42 0.23 -17.61
CA GLU A 70 8.78 1.20 -18.64
C GLU A 70 7.51 1.75 -19.29
N GLY A 71 7.49 3.05 -19.56
CA GLY A 71 6.42 3.77 -20.22
C GLY A 71 6.45 5.25 -19.84
N GLN A 72 5.61 6.06 -20.47
CA GLN A 72 5.53 7.48 -20.12
C GLN A 72 4.75 7.65 -18.82
N ILE A 73 5.42 8.11 -17.77
CA ILE A 73 4.83 8.32 -16.44
C ILE A 73 4.12 9.67 -16.39
N GLN A 74 2.90 9.71 -15.87
CA GLN A 74 2.11 10.93 -15.71
C GLN A 74 1.77 11.23 -14.25
N SER A 75 1.43 10.21 -13.46
CA SER A 75 1.13 10.38 -12.04
C SER A 75 1.47 9.12 -11.23
N ILE A 76 1.61 9.33 -9.93
CA ILE A 76 1.82 8.29 -8.93
C ILE A 76 0.87 8.58 -7.76
N GLU A 77 0.11 7.59 -7.36
CA GLU A 77 -0.86 7.69 -6.28
C GLU A 77 -0.61 6.60 -5.23
N PHE A 78 -0.74 6.97 -3.96
CA PHE A 78 -0.60 6.06 -2.83
C PHE A 78 -1.94 5.98 -2.10
N LEU A 79 -2.55 4.80 -2.09
CA LEU A 79 -3.79 4.53 -1.38
C LEU A 79 -3.53 3.55 -0.24
N GLY A 80 -3.70 3.98 1.00
CA GLY A 80 -3.62 3.13 2.18
C GLY A 80 -4.97 3.05 2.90
N THR A 81 -5.19 1.98 3.65
CA THR A 81 -6.16 2.01 4.75
C THR A 81 -5.52 2.82 5.86
N SER A 82 -6.08 3.97 6.23
CA SER A 82 -5.68 4.64 7.47
C SER A 82 -5.78 3.64 8.62
N ASP A 83 -4.78 3.59 9.52
CA ASP A 83 -4.86 2.82 10.76
C ASP A 83 -6.11 3.18 11.60
N GLN A 84 -6.76 4.32 11.30
CA GLN A 84 -8.05 4.75 11.84
C GLN A 84 -9.25 3.83 11.51
N ASP A 85 -9.16 2.95 10.50
CA ASP A 85 -10.26 2.02 10.19
C ASP A 85 -10.31 0.81 11.15
N LYS A 86 -9.25 0.55 11.94
CA LYS A 86 -9.26 -0.52 12.93
C LYS A 86 -9.94 -0.17 14.24
N ASP A 87 -10.03 1.12 14.58
CA ASP A 87 -10.65 1.58 15.84
C ASP A 87 -12.19 1.63 15.79
N ARG A 88 -12.81 1.50 14.60
CA ARG A 88 -14.29 1.53 14.46
C ARG A 88 -14.96 0.17 14.59
N GLY A 89 -14.20 -0.93 14.67
CA GLY A 89 -14.75 -2.30 14.74
C GLY A 89 -14.88 -2.90 16.14
N GLY A 90 -14.56 -2.14 17.19
CA GLY A 90 -14.30 -2.68 18.55
C GLY A 90 -15.29 -2.31 19.65
N GLN A 91 -16.42 -1.65 19.37
CA GLN A 91 -17.43 -1.30 20.38
C GLN A 91 -18.82 -1.76 19.95
N ASP A 92 -19.09 -3.07 19.94
CA ASP A 92 -20.47 -3.59 19.83
C ASP A 92 -20.61 -5.04 20.38
N ARG A 93 -19.74 -5.47 21.30
CA ARG A 93 -19.81 -6.85 21.86
C ARG A 93 -19.74 -6.97 23.39
N GLU A 94 -20.02 -5.91 24.14
CA GLU A 94 -20.20 -6.01 25.60
C GLU A 94 -21.44 -5.25 26.06
N ALA A 95 -22.63 -5.78 25.74
CA ALA A 95 -23.86 -5.43 26.45
C ALA A 95 -24.92 -6.53 26.30
N ALA A 96 -24.68 -7.70 26.88
CA ALA A 96 -25.75 -8.60 27.28
C ALA A 96 -25.43 -9.15 28.67
N GLY A 97 -25.71 -8.30 29.65
CA GLY A 97 -25.57 -8.57 31.07
C GLY A 97 -26.45 -9.71 31.54
N SER A 98 -25.93 -10.34 32.58
CA SER A 98 -26.53 -11.30 33.50
C SER A 98 -27.90 -10.94 34.08
N GLY A 99 -28.79 -11.94 34.16
CA GLY A 99 -29.80 -12.10 35.23
C GLY A 99 -31.20 -12.56 34.76
N PRO A 100 -32.05 -13.15 35.63
CA PRO A 100 -31.79 -14.22 36.59
C PRO A 100 -32.66 -15.49 36.34
N SER A 101 -32.31 -16.56 37.05
CA SER A 101 -33.00 -17.85 37.17
C SER A 101 -34.50 -17.74 37.54
N LYS A 102 -35.37 -18.55 36.90
CA LYS A 102 -36.43 -19.35 37.57
C LYS A 102 -37.05 -20.40 36.64
N ARG A 103 -37.17 -21.63 37.18
CA ARG A 103 -37.96 -22.77 36.69
C ARG A 103 -39.45 -22.44 36.59
N PRO A 104 -40.25 -23.22 35.85
CA PRO A 104 -40.89 -24.42 36.44
C PRO A 104 -40.38 -25.75 35.86
#